data_AF-A0A7V6IM11-F1
#
_entry.id   AF-A0A7V6IM11-F1
#
_cell.length_a   1.000
_cell.length_b   1.000
_cell.length_c   1.000
_cell.angle_alpha   90.00
_cell.angle_beta   90.00
_cell.angle_gamma   90.00
#
_symmetry.space_group_name_H-M   'P 1'
#
loop_
_entity.id
_entity.type
_entity.pdbx_description
1 polymer ?
#
loop_
_entity_poly.entity_id
_entity_poly.type
_entity_poly.pdbx_seq_one_letter_code
_entity_poly.pdbx_strand_id
1 'polypeptide(L)'
;MKKRTGILSCLLVILGIFLIFTCGCKKDFPAEDNLKKTGVLKFKMLNPFPSFQKGIKSVYVNPPLTGEMTTTYLTSMRACVGDIWVSQSEVIAGAPDTLTWIRLTPVTNRELKLFEEYVIAPKELPVGTYKSIKLTLKNIWYRHTELVSDRSVKYELLETMGGWSDPCDVNDTSWVKTNYFSLAGGYRLNDDEVFEYGGASEKVGFFTVEAGRTAIVNWRLGAGATQPCINYLIDENDNREWDCGTDYILEECPDDYKMFDFLIEYE
;
A
#
# COMPACT_ATOMS: atom_id res chain seq x y z
N MET A 1 -80.33 -7.19 -43.17
CA MET A 1 -80.01 -6.17 -42.14
C MET A 1 -78.82 -6.64 -41.32
N LYS A 2 -77.75 -5.81 -41.28
CA LYS A 2 -76.70 -5.62 -40.25
C LYS A 2 -76.03 -6.89 -39.65
N LYS A 3 -74.78 -7.17 -40.04
CA LYS A 3 -73.51 -6.76 -39.38
C LYS A 3 -73.39 -7.19 -37.91
N ARG A 4 -72.42 -8.07 -37.61
CA ARG A 4 -71.48 -7.95 -36.48
C ARG A 4 -70.30 -8.93 -36.64
N THR A 5 -69.36 -8.53 -37.49
CA THR A 5 -67.93 -8.83 -37.32
C THR A 5 -67.38 -7.87 -36.25
N GLY A 6 -66.54 -8.36 -35.35
CA GLY A 6 -65.70 -7.51 -34.51
C GLY A 6 -65.76 -7.79 -33.02
N ILE A 7 -65.27 -8.96 -32.58
CA ILE A 7 -64.78 -9.15 -31.20
C ILE A 7 -63.50 -10.03 -31.17
N LEU A 8 -63.25 -10.85 -32.20
CA LEU A 8 -62.16 -11.83 -32.14
C LEU A 8 -60.72 -11.28 -32.34
N SER A 9 -60.55 -10.00 -32.70
CA SER A 9 -59.22 -9.43 -33.00
C SER A 9 -58.57 -8.67 -31.85
N CYS A 10 -59.25 -8.43 -30.72
CA CYS A 10 -58.68 -7.69 -29.60
C CYS A 10 -58.03 -8.56 -28.51
N LEU A 11 -58.36 -9.86 -28.40
CA LEU A 11 -57.77 -10.71 -27.38
C LEU A 11 -56.37 -11.25 -27.74
N LEU A 12 -56.02 -11.30 -29.03
CA LEU A 12 -54.72 -11.79 -29.49
C LEU A 12 -53.60 -10.74 -29.47
N VAL A 13 -53.94 -9.45 -29.36
CA VAL A 13 -52.94 -8.37 -29.30
C VAL A 13 -52.49 -8.08 -27.85
N ILE A 14 -53.34 -8.37 -26.85
CA ILE A 14 -53.00 -8.13 -25.43
C ILE A 14 -52.09 -9.24 -24.88
N LEU A 15 -52.16 -10.47 -25.41
CA LEU A 15 -51.24 -11.56 -25.02
C LEU A 15 -49.83 -11.42 -25.65
N GLY A 16 -49.69 -10.63 -26.71
CA GLY A 16 -48.41 -10.41 -27.41
C GLY A 16 -47.53 -9.32 -26.80
N ILE A 17 -48.09 -8.45 -25.95
CA ILE A 17 -47.37 -7.28 -25.39
C ILE A 17 -46.81 -7.57 -23.98
N PHE A 18 -47.30 -8.60 -23.28
CA PHE A 18 -46.76 -9.00 -21.96
C PHE A 18 -45.50 -9.87 -22.03
N LEU A 19 -45.09 -10.31 -23.22
CA LEU A 19 -43.87 -11.12 -23.43
C LEU A 19 -42.61 -10.30 -23.79
N ILE A 20 -42.72 -8.97 -23.88
CA ILE A 20 -41.60 -8.09 -24.30
C ILE A 20 -40.95 -7.36 -23.10
N PHE A 21 -41.47 -7.51 -21.87
CA PHE A 21 -40.91 -6.84 -20.67
C PHE A 21 -40.17 -7.75 -19.68
N THR A 22 -39.77 -8.96 -20.08
CA THR A 22 -38.78 -9.75 -19.34
C THR A 22 -37.40 -9.68 -20.02
N CYS A 23 -36.98 -8.49 -20.44
CA CYS A 23 -35.56 -8.18 -20.56
C CYS A 23 -35.01 -7.96 -19.14
N GLY A 24 -35.00 -9.04 -18.35
CA GLY A 24 -34.18 -9.08 -17.16
C GLY A 24 -32.74 -8.91 -17.62
N CYS A 25 -32.11 -7.82 -17.20
CA CYS A 25 -30.66 -7.76 -17.11
C CYS A 25 -30.22 -9.00 -16.34
N LYS A 26 -29.85 -10.07 -17.06
CA LYS A 26 -28.89 -11.02 -16.53
C LYS A 26 -27.63 -10.18 -16.37
N LYS A 27 -27.41 -9.69 -15.14
CA LYS A 27 -26.03 -9.58 -14.68
C LYS A 27 -25.45 -10.96 -14.99
N ASP A 28 -24.51 -11.01 -15.93
CA ASP A 28 -23.69 -12.19 -16.14
C ASP A 28 -22.99 -12.44 -14.81
N PHE A 29 -23.64 -13.24 -13.95
CA PHE A 29 -22.96 -13.88 -12.86
C PHE A 29 -21.95 -14.79 -13.54
N PRO A 30 -20.63 -14.58 -13.33
CA PRO A 30 -19.65 -15.48 -13.90
C PRO A 30 -20.04 -16.91 -13.49
N ALA A 31 -20.14 -17.80 -14.48
CA ALA A 31 -20.45 -19.20 -14.27
C ALA A 31 -19.58 -19.78 -13.13
N GLU A 32 -20.12 -20.70 -12.32
CA GLU A 32 -19.42 -21.32 -11.17
C GLU A 32 -18.01 -21.84 -11.50
N ASP A 33 -17.73 -22.16 -12.77
CA ASP A 33 -16.40 -22.57 -13.23
C ASP A 33 -15.32 -21.46 -13.17
N ASN A 34 -15.71 -20.17 -13.22
CA ASN A 34 -14.78 -19.06 -13.05
C ASN A 34 -14.38 -18.84 -11.59
N LEU A 35 -15.11 -19.40 -10.62
CA LEU A 35 -14.77 -19.34 -9.19
C LEU A 35 -13.63 -20.29 -8.78
N LYS A 36 -13.27 -21.26 -9.64
CA LYS A 36 -12.17 -22.22 -9.37
C LYS A 36 -10.87 -21.89 -10.09
N LYS A 37 -10.88 -20.94 -11.04
CA LYS A 37 -9.67 -20.56 -11.74
C LYS A 37 -8.83 -19.68 -10.84
N THR A 38 -7.58 -20.09 -10.64
CA THR A 38 -6.59 -19.32 -9.89
C THR A 38 -5.49 -18.84 -10.81
N GLY A 39 -4.90 -17.70 -10.44
CA GLY A 39 -3.60 -17.25 -10.91
C GLY A 39 -2.69 -17.03 -9.71
N VAL A 40 -1.44 -16.66 -9.97
CA VAL A 40 -0.45 -16.42 -8.91
C VAL A 40 -0.24 -14.92 -8.74
N LEU A 41 -0.21 -14.46 -7.50
CA LEU A 41 0.27 -13.12 -7.14
C LEU A 41 1.62 -13.22 -6.43
N LYS A 42 2.60 -12.48 -6.94
CA LYS A 42 3.85 -12.17 -6.22
C LYS A 42 3.76 -10.74 -5.70
N PHE A 43 4.01 -10.54 -4.41
CA PHE A 43 4.12 -9.20 -3.82
C PHE A 43 5.59 -8.98 -3.44
N LYS A 44 6.21 -7.94 -3.97
CA LYS A 44 7.64 -7.64 -3.77
C LYS A 44 7.80 -6.25 -3.18
N MET A 45 8.73 -6.10 -2.26
CA MET A 45 9.19 -4.79 -1.81
C MET A 45 10.50 -4.46 -2.50
N LEU A 46 10.59 -3.29 -3.12
CA LEU A 46 11.76 -2.86 -3.87
C LEU A 46 12.31 -1.55 -3.33
N ASN A 47 13.60 -1.56 -3.03
CA ASN A 47 14.38 -0.35 -2.80
C ASN A 47 15.13 -0.01 -4.10
N PRO A 48 14.83 1.13 -4.77
CA PRO A 48 15.50 1.50 -6.02
C PRO A 48 16.92 2.05 -5.78
N PHE A 49 17.27 2.39 -4.54
CA PHE A 49 18.60 2.85 -4.21
C PHE A 49 19.54 1.64 -4.18
N PRO A 50 20.53 1.55 -5.09
CA PRO A 50 21.40 0.38 -5.16
C PRO A 50 22.08 0.18 -3.81
N SER A 51 22.20 -1.09 -3.42
CA SER A 51 22.65 -1.56 -2.10
C SER A 51 23.90 -0.82 -1.58
N PHE A 52 23.64 0.26 -0.85
CA PHE A 52 24.58 0.88 0.07
C PHE A 52 24.74 0.03 1.35
N GLN A 53 24.20 -1.19 1.37
CA GLN A 53 23.84 -1.93 2.58
C GLN A 53 24.55 -3.26 2.78
N LYS A 54 25.89 -3.27 2.83
CA LYS A 54 26.56 -4.31 3.60
C LYS A 54 26.77 -3.83 5.03
N GLY A 55 26.13 -4.51 5.99
CA GLY A 55 26.68 -4.65 7.34
C GLY A 55 26.01 -3.92 8.50
N ILE A 56 24.81 -3.35 8.37
CA ILE A 56 24.14 -2.71 9.52
C ILE A 56 23.20 -3.72 10.21
N LYS A 57 23.45 -4.03 11.49
CA LYS A 57 22.66 -4.98 12.31
C LYS A 57 21.80 -4.22 13.33
N SER A 58 20.81 -4.91 13.88
CA SER A 58 19.74 -4.44 14.79
C SER A 58 20.14 -3.84 16.15
N VAL A 59 21.41 -3.48 16.36
CA VAL A 59 21.92 -2.75 17.53
C VAL A 59 22.94 -1.71 17.04
N TYR A 60 22.55 -0.95 16.02
CA TYR A 60 23.40 0.10 15.49
C TYR A 60 23.41 1.27 16.47
N VAL A 61 24.57 1.56 17.05
CA VAL A 61 24.77 2.81 17.78
C VAL A 61 25.17 3.84 16.73
N ASN A 62 24.35 4.87 16.60
CA ASN A 62 24.64 5.96 15.67
C ASN A 62 25.97 6.61 16.04
N PRO A 63 26.84 6.90 15.07
CA PRO A 63 27.95 7.80 15.31
C PRO A 63 27.41 9.19 15.70
N PRO A 64 28.23 10.05 16.33
CA PRO A 64 27.81 11.42 16.62
C PRO A 64 27.41 12.17 15.36
N LEU A 65 26.45 13.08 15.50
CA LEU A 65 26.14 14.10 14.50
C LEU A 65 27.36 15.01 14.30
N THR A 66 27.51 15.54 13.08
CA THR A 66 28.73 16.26 12.67
C THR A 66 28.75 17.74 13.08
N GLY A 67 27.65 18.27 13.59
CA GLY A 67 27.45 19.69 13.81
C GLY A 67 25.98 20.00 14.15
N GLU A 68 25.64 21.28 14.24
CA GLU A 68 24.25 21.76 14.38
C GLU A 68 23.36 21.22 13.25
N MET A 69 23.96 21.00 12.08
CA MET A 69 23.33 20.37 10.93
C MET A 69 24.20 19.23 10.41
N THR A 70 23.62 18.03 10.32
CA THR A 70 24.22 16.85 9.71
C THR A 70 23.47 16.50 8.43
N THR A 71 24.17 16.48 7.30
CA THR A 71 23.55 16.22 6.01
C THR A 71 23.77 14.78 5.58
N THR A 72 22.69 14.04 5.32
CA THR A 72 22.72 12.62 4.96
C THR A 72 21.89 12.35 3.71
N TYR A 73 22.06 11.18 3.11
CA TYR A 73 21.17 10.70 2.06
C TYR A 73 20.35 9.52 2.56
N LEU A 74 19.04 9.52 2.28
CA LEU A 74 18.14 8.42 2.58
C LEU A 74 18.46 7.21 1.69
N THR A 75 18.84 6.07 2.26
CA THR A 75 19.21 4.89 1.48
C THR A 75 18.24 3.72 1.64
N SER A 76 17.54 3.63 2.77
CA SER A 76 16.44 2.67 2.98
C SER A 76 15.66 3.03 4.25
N MET A 77 14.73 2.17 4.61
CA MET A 77 14.10 2.15 5.91
C MET A 77 14.08 0.74 6.48
N ARG A 78 14.21 0.64 7.80
CA ARG A 78 13.93 -0.58 8.56
C ARG A 78 12.62 -0.41 9.31
N ALA A 79 11.58 -1.05 8.81
CA ALA A 79 10.22 -0.97 9.34
C ALA A 79 9.67 -2.36 9.62
N CYS A 80 8.63 -2.45 10.44
CA CYS A 80 7.90 -3.70 10.68
C CYS A 80 6.61 -3.68 9.88
N VAL A 81 6.63 -4.29 8.69
CA VAL A 81 5.43 -4.54 7.91
C VAL A 81 4.81 -5.83 8.42
N GLY A 82 3.58 -5.73 8.92
CA GLY A 82 2.90 -6.85 9.56
C GLY A 82 2.25 -7.75 8.54
N ASP A 83 1.04 -7.40 8.16
CA ASP A 83 0.21 -8.15 7.25
C ASP A 83 -0.15 -7.34 6.03
N ILE A 84 -0.35 -8.04 4.92
CA ILE A 84 -0.71 -7.45 3.63
C ILE A 84 -1.94 -8.18 3.13
N TRP A 85 -2.93 -7.45 2.63
CA TRP A 85 -4.13 -7.99 2.03
C TRP A 85 -4.46 -7.30 0.72
N VAL A 86 -5.20 -8.00 -0.12
CA VAL A 86 -5.71 -7.49 -1.39
C VAL A 86 -7.22 -7.70 -1.48
N SER A 87 -7.91 -6.83 -2.21
CA SER A 87 -9.35 -6.96 -2.48
C SER A 87 -9.68 -6.66 -3.93
N GLN A 88 -10.68 -7.37 -4.47
CA GLN A 88 -11.32 -7.06 -5.74
C GLN A 88 -12.25 -5.83 -5.66
N SER A 89 -12.65 -5.48 -4.44
CA SER A 89 -13.46 -4.29 -4.16
C SER A 89 -12.58 -3.04 -3.98
N GLU A 90 -13.19 -1.89 -4.20
CA GLU A 90 -12.57 -0.57 -4.08
C GLU A 90 -12.81 0.02 -2.69
N VAL A 91 -11.79 0.64 -2.11
CA VAL A 91 -11.93 1.46 -0.90
C VAL A 91 -12.47 2.83 -1.30
N ILE A 92 -13.57 3.25 -0.67
CA ILE A 92 -14.31 4.47 -1.03
C ILE A 92 -14.44 5.35 0.22
N ALA A 93 -14.07 6.63 0.12
CA ALA A 93 -14.18 7.58 1.21
C ALA A 93 -15.61 7.63 1.78
N GLY A 94 -15.74 7.67 3.11
CA GLY A 94 -17.01 7.71 3.83
C GLY A 94 -17.75 6.37 3.93
N ALA A 95 -17.25 5.31 3.29
CA ALA A 95 -17.80 3.96 3.44
C ALA A 95 -17.09 3.18 4.57
N PRO A 96 -17.76 2.24 5.25
CA PRO A 96 -17.11 1.32 6.19
C PRO A 96 -16.34 0.20 5.47
N ASP A 97 -15.39 -0.44 6.18
CA ASP A 97 -14.67 -1.62 5.68
C ASP A 97 -15.57 -2.87 5.67
N THR A 98 -16.30 -3.05 4.57
CA THR A 98 -17.14 -4.23 4.29
C THR A 98 -16.55 -5.12 3.18
N LEU A 99 -15.29 -4.87 2.82
CA LEU A 99 -14.63 -5.51 1.70
C LEU A 99 -14.20 -6.94 2.06
N THR A 100 -14.22 -7.84 1.07
CA THR A 100 -13.61 -9.15 1.23
C THR A 100 -12.10 -9.04 0.99
N TRP A 101 -11.32 -9.32 2.02
CA TRP A 101 -9.86 -9.22 2.00
C TRP A 101 -9.21 -10.59 1.91
N ILE A 102 -8.26 -10.76 0.99
CA ILE A 102 -7.40 -11.94 0.92
C ILE A 102 -6.04 -11.58 1.48
N ARG A 103 -5.70 -12.16 2.63
CA ARG A 103 -4.40 -11.97 3.28
C ARG A 103 -3.30 -12.65 2.47
N LEU A 104 -2.20 -11.98 2.18
CA LEU A 104 -1.05 -12.53 1.47
C LEU A 104 -0.03 -13.16 2.44
N THR A 105 0.12 -12.59 3.63
CA THR A 105 1.01 -13.07 4.68
C THR A 105 0.40 -14.29 5.41
N PRO A 106 1.10 -15.43 5.51
CA PRO A 106 0.59 -16.60 6.24
C PRO A 106 0.63 -16.40 7.76
N VAL A 107 1.60 -15.62 8.25
CA VAL A 107 1.80 -15.27 9.66
C VAL A 107 2.11 -13.77 9.73
N THR A 108 1.63 -13.09 10.77
CA THR A 108 1.89 -11.67 10.97
C THR A 108 3.38 -11.48 11.26
N ASN A 109 4.08 -10.76 10.39
CA ASN A 109 5.46 -10.41 10.67
C ASN A 109 5.52 -9.41 11.84
N ARG A 110 6.48 -9.60 12.75
CA ARG A 110 6.63 -8.75 13.94
C ARG A 110 8.03 -8.16 14.07
N GLU A 111 8.90 -8.48 13.12
CA GLU A 111 10.31 -8.12 13.11
C GLU A 111 10.50 -6.86 12.27
N LEU A 112 11.39 -6.00 12.75
CA LEU A 112 11.94 -4.88 11.99
C LEU A 112 12.94 -5.45 10.98
N LYS A 113 12.70 -5.19 9.69
CA LYS A 113 13.58 -5.60 8.59
C LYS A 113 13.75 -4.43 7.64
N LEU A 114 14.85 -4.43 6.90
CA LEU A 114 14.99 -3.51 5.79
C LEU A 114 13.83 -3.72 4.81
N PHE A 115 13.37 -2.65 4.18
CA PHE A 115 12.22 -2.70 3.28
C PHE A 115 12.37 -3.78 2.21
N GLU A 116 13.56 -3.92 1.63
CA GLU A 116 13.91 -4.90 0.60
C GLU A 116 14.13 -6.34 1.12
N GLU A 117 14.18 -6.57 2.43
CA GLU A 117 14.40 -7.91 3.01
C GLU A 117 13.11 -8.72 3.17
N TYR A 118 11.95 -8.08 3.03
CA TYR A 118 10.67 -8.75 3.13
C TYR A 118 10.42 -9.67 1.94
N VAL A 119 10.24 -10.95 2.25
CA VAL A 119 9.88 -11.98 1.27
C VAL A 119 8.45 -12.44 1.54
N ILE A 120 7.54 -12.09 0.63
CA ILE A 120 6.16 -12.58 0.65
C ILE A 120 6.08 -13.76 -0.31
N ALA A 121 5.70 -14.93 0.21
CA ALA A 121 5.55 -16.13 -0.61
C ALA A 121 4.50 -15.88 -1.71
N PRO A 122 4.74 -16.35 -2.96
CA PRO A 122 3.74 -16.30 -4.00
C PRO A 122 2.44 -16.97 -3.54
N LYS A 123 1.30 -16.38 -3.88
CA LYS A 123 -0.02 -16.86 -3.43
C LYS A 123 -0.96 -17.09 -4.60
N GLU A 124 -1.62 -18.24 -4.61
CA GLU A 124 -2.74 -18.49 -5.51
C GLU A 124 -3.95 -17.65 -5.09
N LEU A 125 -4.50 -16.91 -6.04
CA LEU A 125 -5.66 -16.06 -5.86
C LEU A 125 -6.73 -16.38 -6.91
N PRO A 126 -8.03 -16.20 -6.58
CA PRO A 126 -9.09 -16.23 -7.59
C PRO A 126 -8.80 -15.26 -8.73
N VAL A 127 -9.09 -15.69 -9.96
CA VAL A 127 -9.01 -14.81 -11.12
C VAL A 127 -9.93 -13.61 -10.93
N GLY A 128 -9.43 -12.43 -11.32
CA GLY A 128 -10.20 -11.18 -11.28
C GLY A 128 -9.34 -9.94 -11.16
N THR A 129 -10.00 -8.79 -11.11
CA THR A 129 -9.35 -7.48 -10.99
C THR A 129 -9.37 -7.04 -9.54
N TYR A 130 -8.19 -6.81 -8.99
CA TYR A 130 -7.93 -6.33 -7.65
C TYR A 130 -7.72 -4.82 -7.66
N LYS A 131 -8.43 -4.11 -6.78
CA LYS A 131 -8.53 -2.64 -6.77
C LYS A 131 -8.02 -2.01 -5.48
N SER A 132 -7.77 -2.83 -4.46
CA SER A 132 -7.34 -2.31 -3.16
C SER A 132 -6.30 -3.21 -2.51
N ILE A 133 -5.39 -2.57 -1.80
CA ILE A 133 -4.39 -3.19 -0.93
C ILE A 133 -4.58 -2.60 0.46
N LYS A 134 -4.43 -3.39 1.51
CA LYS A 134 -4.22 -2.84 2.85
C LYS A 134 -3.04 -3.50 3.54
N LEU A 135 -2.40 -2.78 4.44
CA LEU A 135 -1.28 -3.28 5.22
C LEU A 135 -1.19 -2.67 6.60
N THR A 136 -0.57 -3.41 7.51
CA THR A 136 -0.29 -2.94 8.88
C THR A 136 1.19 -2.65 9.06
N LEU A 137 1.50 -1.61 9.84
CA LEU A 137 2.84 -1.20 10.20
C LEU A 137 2.93 -1.05 11.72
N LYS A 138 4.06 -1.42 12.32
CA LYS A 138 4.34 -0.94 13.69
C LYS A 138 4.62 0.55 13.67
N ASN A 139 4.40 1.20 14.82
CA ASN A 139 4.63 2.62 14.96
C ASN A 139 6.10 3.02 14.79
N ILE A 140 7.04 2.23 15.31
CA ILE A 140 8.46 2.55 15.17
C ILE A 140 9.05 2.04 13.85
N TRP A 141 9.94 2.84 13.30
CA TRP A 141 10.82 2.47 12.19
C TRP A 141 12.15 3.20 12.32
N TYR A 142 13.11 2.80 11.50
CA TYR A 142 14.41 3.45 11.44
C TYR A 142 14.64 3.95 10.02
N ARG A 143 14.99 5.22 9.91
CA ARG A 143 15.52 5.78 8.68
C ARG A 143 16.97 5.37 8.53
N HIS A 144 17.31 4.72 7.43
CA HIS A 144 18.69 4.38 7.12
C HIS A 144 19.27 5.46 6.23
N THR A 145 20.30 6.13 6.73
CA THR A 145 20.95 7.22 6.00
C THR A 145 22.46 7.08 5.98
N GLU A 146 23.09 7.71 4.99
CA GLU A 146 24.55 7.79 4.89
C GLU A 146 24.98 9.25 4.86
N LEU A 147 26.03 9.59 5.61
CA LEU A 147 26.57 10.94 5.65
C LEU A 147 27.01 11.40 4.26
N VAL A 148 26.73 12.66 3.89
CA VAL A 148 27.12 13.20 2.57
C VAL A 148 28.64 13.27 2.42
N SER A 149 29.33 13.73 3.47
CA SER A 149 30.78 13.97 3.44
C SER A 149 31.61 12.68 3.52
N ASP A 150 31.05 11.60 4.09
CA ASP A 150 31.67 10.28 4.16
C ASP A 150 30.62 9.17 4.12
N ARG A 151 30.49 8.50 2.97
CA ARG A 151 29.53 7.42 2.72
C ARG A 151 29.77 6.16 3.56
N SER A 152 30.93 6.04 4.20
CA SER A 152 31.19 4.93 5.12
C SER A 152 30.49 5.12 6.47
N VAL A 153 30.15 6.36 6.82
CA VAL A 153 29.39 6.73 8.02
C VAL A 153 27.90 6.59 7.75
N LYS A 154 27.23 5.78 8.57
CA LYS A 154 25.82 5.44 8.41
C LYS A 154 25.06 5.80 9.67
N TYR A 155 23.75 5.95 9.54
CA TYR A 155 22.86 6.18 10.66
C TYR A 155 21.60 5.31 10.51
N GLU A 156 21.11 4.80 11.65
CA GLU A 156 19.78 4.24 11.82
C GLU A 156 19.01 5.18 12.77
N LEU A 157 18.28 6.13 12.20
CA LEU A 157 17.59 7.16 12.95
C LEU A 157 16.21 6.64 13.34
N LEU A 158 15.97 6.45 14.64
CA LEU A 158 14.65 6.03 15.14
C LEU A 158 13.63 7.12 14.84
N GLU A 159 12.47 6.73 14.30
CA GLU A 159 11.32 7.60 14.03
C GLU A 159 10.02 6.85 14.32
N THR A 160 8.92 7.60 14.41
CA THR A 160 7.58 7.02 14.41
C THR A 160 6.93 7.13 13.03
N MET A 161 5.89 6.34 12.78
CA MET A 161 5.05 6.46 11.59
C MET A 161 4.19 7.74 11.61
N GLY A 162 4.10 8.44 12.74
CA GLY A 162 3.54 9.80 12.85
C GLY A 162 4.53 10.89 12.41
N GLY A 163 5.82 10.58 12.36
CA GLY A 163 6.90 11.46 11.92
C GLY A 163 8.04 11.57 12.94
N TRP A 164 9.08 12.30 12.57
CA TRP A 164 10.25 12.58 13.41
C TRP A 164 9.93 13.51 14.60
N SER A 165 8.86 14.29 14.53
CA SER A 165 8.47 15.25 15.58
C SER A 165 7.74 14.61 16.76
N ASP A 166 7.29 13.37 16.61
CA ASP A 166 6.60 12.63 17.67
C ASP A 166 7.64 12.00 18.61
N PRO A 167 7.40 11.96 19.93
CA PRO A 167 8.33 11.32 20.85
C PRO A 167 8.43 9.81 20.55
N CYS A 168 9.66 9.31 20.49
CA CYS A 168 9.94 7.91 20.21
C CYS A 168 10.23 7.10 21.49
N ASP A 169 9.75 5.85 21.54
CA ASP A 169 10.21 4.81 22.48
C ASP A 169 10.70 3.60 21.68
N VAL A 170 11.97 3.22 21.85
CA VAL A 170 12.58 2.06 21.19
C VAL A 170 11.85 0.75 21.50
N ASN A 171 11.12 0.69 22.61
CA ASN A 171 10.35 -0.46 23.06
C ASN A 171 8.88 -0.40 22.63
N ASP A 172 8.47 0.61 21.85
CA ASP A 172 7.10 0.69 21.36
C ASP A 172 6.77 -0.51 20.45
N THR A 173 5.76 -1.26 20.86
CA THR A 173 5.27 -2.46 20.15
C THR A 173 3.92 -2.24 19.47
N SER A 174 3.40 -1.01 19.50
CA SER A 174 2.11 -0.63 18.97
C SER A 174 2.07 -0.69 17.44
N TRP A 175 0.85 -0.80 16.93
CA TRP A 175 0.53 -0.75 15.50
C TRP A 175 -0.13 0.58 15.20
N VAL A 176 0.21 1.18 14.07
CA VAL A 176 -0.55 2.32 13.57
C VAL A 176 -1.90 1.88 12.99
N LYS A 177 -2.80 2.84 12.79
CA LYS A 177 -4.03 2.61 12.02
C LYS A 177 -3.67 1.97 10.68
N THR A 178 -4.44 0.97 10.27
CA THR A 178 -4.18 0.21 9.04
C THR A 178 -4.17 1.15 7.84
N ASN A 179 -3.17 1.00 6.97
CA ASN A 179 -3.07 1.75 5.73
C ASN A 179 -3.82 1.03 4.62
N TYR A 180 -4.66 1.75 3.90
CA TYR A 180 -5.45 1.25 2.79
C TYR A 180 -5.07 2.03 1.53
N PHE A 181 -4.92 1.35 0.41
CA PHE A 181 -4.57 1.95 -0.88
C PHE A 181 -5.61 1.53 -1.91
N SER A 182 -6.08 2.48 -2.70
CA SER A 182 -6.99 2.23 -3.82
C SER A 182 -6.79 3.22 -4.94
N LEU A 183 -7.68 3.21 -5.94
CA LEU A 183 -7.56 3.95 -7.21
C LEU A 183 -7.35 5.46 -7.04
N ALA A 184 -8.00 6.05 -6.03
CA ALA A 184 -7.96 7.49 -5.80
C ALA A 184 -6.88 7.93 -4.79
N GLY A 185 -6.26 7.02 -4.05
CA GLY A 185 -5.28 7.39 -3.03
C GLY A 185 -5.10 6.40 -1.87
N GLY A 186 -4.48 6.92 -0.82
CA GLY A 186 -4.36 6.28 0.48
C GLY A 186 -5.53 6.64 1.40
N TYR A 187 -5.85 5.73 2.32
CA TYR A 187 -6.96 5.85 3.26
C TYR A 187 -6.60 5.22 4.61
N ARG A 188 -7.35 5.63 5.64
CA ARG A 188 -7.37 5.03 6.98
C ARG A 188 -8.81 4.98 7.49
N LEU A 189 -9.08 4.18 8.51
CA LEU A 189 -10.36 4.26 9.22
C LEU A 189 -10.32 5.40 10.25
N ASN A 190 -11.32 6.28 10.20
CA ASN A 190 -11.52 7.30 11.24
C ASN A 190 -12.21 6.68 12.47
N ASP A 191 -12.55 7.53 13.44
CA ASP A 191 -13.14 7.08 14.71
C ASP A 191 -14.61 6.63 14.57
N ASP A 192 -15.27 6.95 13.44
CA ASP A 192 -16.59 6.45 13.05
C ASP A 192 -16.52 5.14 12.23
N GLU A 193 -15.33 4.52 12.15
CA GLU A 193 -15.06 3.29 11.38
C GLU A 193 -15.37 3.39 9.88
N VAL A 194 -15.27 4.60 9.30
CA VAL A 194 -15.37 4.82 7.86
C VAL A 194 -14.03 5.25 7.26
N PHE A 195 -13.85 4.98 5.97
CA PHE A 195 -12.63 5.36 5.25
C PHE A 195 -12.50 6.88 5.14
N GLU A 196 -11.44 7.42 5.73
CA GLU A 196 -10.99 8.80 5.56
C GLU A 196 -9.89 8.84 4.50
N TYR A 197 -10.00 9.80 3.58
CA TYR A 197 -9.00 10.02 2.54
C TYR A 197 -7.71 10.60 3.12
N GLY A 198 -6.59 9.92 2.89
CA GLY A 198 -5.27 10.32 3.38
C GLY A 198 -4.41 11.07 2.36
N GLY A 199 -4.71 10.98 1.05
CA GLY A 199 -3.98 11.70 0.00
C GLY A 199 -3.81 10.92 -1.30
N ALA A 200 -3.40 11.62 -2.37
CA ALA A 200 -3.31 11.07 -3.73
C ALA A 200 -1.95 10.44 -4.08
N SER A 201 -0.93 10.70 -3.28
CA SER A 201 0.46 10.33 -3.57
C SER A 201 0.63 8.82 -3.61
N GLU A 202 -0.01 8.09 -2.71
CA GLU A 202 0.14 6.65 -2.53
C GLU A 202 -1.15 5.92 -2.94
N LYS A 203 -1.21 5.50 -4.21
CA LYS A 203 -2.37 4.78 -4.76
C LYS A 203 -1.93 3.50 -5.44
N VAL A 204 -2.81 2.50 -5.39
CA VAL A 204 -2.75 1.36 -6.31
C VAL A 204 -3.76 1.63 -7.42
N GLY A 205 -3.36 1.46 -8.68
CA GLY A 205 -4.31 1.52 -9.79
C GLY A 205 -5.25 0.33 -9.72
N PHE A 206 -4.93 -0.73 -10.42
CA PHE A 206 -5.54 -2.04 -10.25
C PHE A 206 -4.56 -3.08 -10.80
N PHE A 207 -4.77 -4.35 -10.47
CA PHE A 207 -4.06 -5.44 -11.10
C PHE A 207 -5.00 -6.61 -11.35
N THR A 208 -4.85 -7.26 -12.50
CA THR A 208 -5.62 -8.46 -12.84
C THR A 208 -4.82 -9.71 -12.53
N VAL A 209 -5.42 -10.67 -11.84
CA VAL A 209 -4.90 -12.03 -11.72
C VAL A 209 -5.60 -12.87 -12.78
N GLU A 210 -4.83 -13.42 -13.72
CA GLU A 210 -5.34 -14.25 -14.81
C GLU A 210 -5.00 -15.74 -14.58
N ALA A 211 -5.81 -16.63 -15.15
CA ALA A 211 -5.61 -18.07 -14.98
C ALA A 211 -4.26 -18.51 -15.54
N GLY A 212 -3.46 -19.21 -14.72
CA GLY A 212 -2.15 -19.74 -15.14
C GLY A 212 -1.07 -18.68 -15.39
N ARG A 213 -1.31 -17.42 -15.04
CA ARG A 213 -0.34 -16.32 -15.13
C ARG A 213 0.09 -15.82 -13.77
N THR A 214 1.22 -15.11 -13.73
CA THR A 214 1.70 -14.47 -12.51
C THR A 214 1.55 -12.95 -12.63
N ALA A 215 0.74 -12.36 -11.75
CA ALA A 215 0.75 -10.93 -11.51
C ALA A 215 1.83 -10.60 -10.46
N ILE A 216 2.55 -9.50 -10.65
CA ILE A 216 3.55 -9.01 -9.71
C ILE A 216 3.15 -7.62 -9.26
N VAL A 217 2.98 -7.44 -7.95
CA VAL A 217 2.81 -6.12 -7.31
C VAL A 217 4.12 -5.77 -6.65
N ASN A 218 4.80 -4.76 -7.17
CA ASN A 218 6.00 -4.19 -6.58
C ASN A 218 5.61 -2.96 -5.75
N TRP A 219 5.78 -3.02 -4.43
CA TRP A 219 5.70 -1.86 -3.55
C TRP A 219 7.10 -1.24 -3.46
N ARG A 220 7.29 -0.05 -4.02
CA ARG A 220 8.62 0.55 -4.20
C ARG A 220 8.81 1.71 -3.23
N LEU A 221 9.91 1.68 -2.49
CA LEU A 221 10.39 2.84 -1.73
C LEU A 221 10.81 3.95 -2.70
N GLY A 222 10.55 5.20 -2.36
CA GLY A 222 10.94 6.34 -3.19
C GLY A 222 10.24 6.42 -4.54
N ALA A 223 9.15 5.66 -4.74
CA ALA A 223 8.43 5.53 -6.01
C ALA A 223 9.31 5.19 -7.23
N GLY A 224 10.43 4.52 -7.01
CA GLY A 224 11.39 4.19 -8.07
C GLY A 224 12.33 5.32 -8.47
N ALA A 225 12.41 6.42 -7.69
CA ALA A 225 13.38 7.48 -7.89
C ALA A 225 14.81 6.92 -7.97
N THR A 226 15.61 7.46 -8.90
CA THR A 226 17.00 7.02 -9.10
C THR A 226 17.99 7.78 -8.22
N GLN A 227 17.55 8.85 -7.56
CA GLN A 227 18.33 9.65 -6.63
C GLN A 227 17.67 9.65 -5.26
N PRO A 228 18.43 9.43 -4.17
CA PRO A 228 17.89 9.48 -2.82
C PRO A 228 17.63 10.91 -2.37
N CYS A 229 16.67 11.10 -1.46
CA CYS A 229 16.49 12.37 -0.77
C CYS A 229 17.72 12.71 0.07
N ILE A 230 18.00 14.00 0.19
CA ILE A 230 18.93 14.56 1.15
C ILE A 230 18.14 14.89 2.41
N ASN A 231 18.62 14.45 3.57
CA ASN A 231 18.09 14.85 4.87
C ASN A 231 19.08 15.81 5.52
N TYR A 232 18.57 16.90 6.09
CA TYR A 232 19.30 17.79 6.97
C TYR A 232 18.79 17.54 8.39
N LEU A 233 19.59 16.83 9.17
CA LEU A 233 19.32 16.54 10.58
C LEU A 233 19.80 17.73 11.40
N ILE A 234 18.90 18.39 12.11
CA ILE A 234 19.19 19.56 12.94
C ILE A 234 19.15 19.12 14.40
N ASP A 235 20.30 19.22 15.06
CA ASP A 235 20.53 18.89 16.46
C ASP A 235 20.04 20.07 17.33
N GLU A 236 18.81 19.98 17.84
CA GLU A 236 18.14 21.11 18.50
C GLU A 236 18.59 21.28 19.97
N ASN A 237 19.16 20.23 20.56
CA ASN A 237 19.57 20.22 21.96
C ASN A 237 21.11 20.21 22.15
N ASP A 238 21.87 20.31 21.06
CA ASP A 238 23.34 20.37 20.99
C ASP A 238 24.05 19.14 21.60
N ASN A 239 23.39 17.98 21.68
CA ASN A 239 23.97 16.79 22.30
C ASN A 239 24.73 15.89 21.31
N ARG A 240 24.69 16.20 20.01
CA ARG A 240 25.31 15.43 18.92
C ARG A 240 24.76 14.02 18.73
N GLU A 241 23.56 13.74 19.21
CA GLU A 241 22.83 12.48 19.04
C GLU A 241 21.57 12.75 18.22
N TRP A 242 20.94 11.70 17.67
CA TRP A 242 19.64 11.85 17.02
C TRP A 242 18.53 11.53 18.02
N ASP A 243 17.77 12.56 18.39
CA ASP A 243 16.67 12.50 19.34
C ASP A 243 15.32 12.75 18.66
N CYS A 244 14.67 11.67 18.26
CA CYS A 244 13.29 11.73 17.77
C CYS A 244 12.36 12.41 18.79
N GLY A 245 11.54 13.35 18.29
CA GLY A 245 10.66 14.20 19.09
C GLY A 245 11.35 15.46 19.66
N THR A 246 12.66 15.61 19.46
CA THR A 246 13.43 16.81 19.85
C THR A 246 14.09 17.44 18.62
N ASP A 247 14.86 16.64 17.88
CA ASP A 247 15.57 17.07 16.69
C ASP A 247 14.64 17.22 15.48
N TYR A 248 15.12 17.96 14.48
CA TYR A 248 14.36 18.30 13.29
C TYR A 248 14.96 17.66 12.02
N ILE A 249 14.11 17.22 11.08
CA ILE A 249 14.53 16.80 9.73
C ILE A 249 13.92 17.70 8.66
N LEU A 250 14.77 18.34 7.86
CA LEU A 250 14.39 18.88 6.55
C LEU A 250 14.75 17.88 5.45
N GLU A 251 13.84 17.64 4.52
CA GLU A 251 14.03 16.72 3.41
C GLU A 251 14.05 17.48 2.07
N GLU A 252 15.07 17.23 1.27
CA GLU A 252 15.15 17.67 -0.13
C GLU A 252 15.13 16.43 -1.03
N CYS A 253 14.01 16.21 -1.70
CA CYS A 253 13.77 15.05 -2.55
C CYS A 253 13.63 15.47 -4.02
N PRO A 254 13.93 14.58 -4.98
CA PRO A 254 13.58 14.78 -6.38
C PRO A 254 12.08 15.06 -6.60
N ASP A 255 11.72 15.82 -7.62
CA ASP A 255 10.33 16.22 -7.91
C ASP A 255 9.37 15.04 -8.11
N ASP A 256 9.87 13.90 -8.58
CA ASP A 256 9.11 12.67 -8.80
C ASP A 256 9.08 11.74 -7.58
N TYR A 257 9.76 12.11 -6.50
CA TYR A 257 9.82 11.30 -5.30
C TYR A 257 8.46 11.24 -4.60
N LYS A 258 8.13 10.02 -4.16
CA LYS A 258 7.11 9.78 -3.15
C LYS A 258 7.64 8.72 -2.22
N MET A 259 7.21 8.73 -0.97
CA MET A 259 7.69 7.72 -0.01
C MET A 259 7.48 6.31 -0.55
N PHE A 260 6.30 6.03 -1.11
CA PHE A 260 6.06 4.77 -1.82
C PHE A 260 5.17 4.88 -3.06
N ASP A 261 5.26 3.88 -3.94
CA ASP A 261 4.25 3.60 -4.95
C ASP A 261 4.09 2.10 -5.24
N PHE A 262 3.09 1.77 -6.07
CA PHE A 262 2.85 0.41 -6.54
C PHE A 262 3.06 0.32 -8.05
N LEU A 263 3.97 -0.56 -8.48
CA LEU A 263 4.21 -0.90 -9.88
C LEU A 263 3.70 -2.32 -10.16
N ILE A 264 2.91 -2.48 -11.21
CA ILE A 264 2.30 -3.76 -11.61
C ILE A 264 3.01 -4.33 -12.83
N GLU A 265 3.42 -5.60 -12.75
CA GLU A 265 4.06 -6.35 -13.84
C GLU A 265 3.39 -7.73 -14.01
N TYR A 266 3.67 -8.38 -15.13
CA TYR A 266 3.09 -9.67 -15.50
C TYR A 266 4.15 -10.62 -16.07
N GLU A 267 4.09 -11.90 -15.69
CA GLU A 267 4.83 -13.02 -16.28
C GLU A 267 3.87 -14.01 -16.95
#